data_AF-A0A9E6ANJ1-F1
#
_entry.id   AF-A0A9E6ANJ1-F1
#
_cell.length_a   1.000
_cell.length_b   1.000
_cell.length_c   1.000
_cell.angle_alpha   90.00
_cell.angle_beta   90.00
_cell.angle_gamma   90.00
#
_symmetry.space_group_name_H-M   'P 1'
#
loop_
_entity.id
_entity.type
_entity.pdbx_description
1 polymer ?
#
loop_
_entity_poly.entity_id
_entity_poly.type
_entity_poly.pdbx_seq_one_letter_code
_entity_poly.pdbx_strand_id
1 'polypeptide(L)'
;YSARSNKTLPPLWTSFALPFTQFDPNSSSSFNWVDETPVDLDFGEWGSLTAKVGNDTFFKDFQHAGANMDFYLGIEYRGLQWAELIQDGFIACGPTHEGSTSGLLFKTLWDAGRLSEPVISFNCDYTVDGYLTDSGEVRFGGTDTTAYDPQTVVSFPQNQSSPFNAYWVSDCRDMKVNGVSITGSYEALLDTGAGTIKGDPAKIQALVAAITLDGALPISPDNPDNYNYPDLVIEMGTFDADGSEASFALTPREYFQYIEAEVGIGTWYLGLEELDGFDGGINIGAIFFNSYYSMWEYDTSTSNLQGNAVKVAQKIGSKKRISRILKSKKTSD
;
A
#
# COMPACT_ATOMS: atom_id res chain seq x y z
N TYR A 1 14.98 -23.46 2.27
CA TYR A 1 16.04 -24.38 2.76
C TYR A 1 16.73 -23.69 3.94
N SER A 2 16.99 -24.40 5.04
CA SER A 2 17.87 -24.04 6.18
C SER A 2 17.45 -22.97 7.22
N ALA A 3 17.06 -23.48 8.41
CA ALA A 3 17.37 -23.04 9.78
C ALA A 3 17.51 -21.55 10.14
N ARG A 4 16.51 -21.02 10.87
CA ARG A 4 16.58 -19.80 11.68
C ARG A 4 17.54 -20.02 12.86
N SER A 5 18.56 -19.17 13.00
CA SER A 5 19.39 -19.09 14.21
C SER A 5 19.05 -17.81 14.98
N ASN A 6 18.67 -17.96 16.26
CA ASN A 6 18.51 -16.86 17.20
C ASN A 6 19.78 -16.00 17.24
N LYS A 7 19.65 -14.68 17.10
CA LYS A 7 20.72 -13.73 17.43
C LYS A 7 20.19 -12.61 18.31
N THR A 8 20.72 -12.55 19.52
CA THR A 8 20.80 -11.32 20.33
C THR A 8 21.83 -10.38 19.70
N LEU A 9 21.48 -9.10 19.54
CA LEU A 9 22.33 -8.09 18.91
C LEU A 9 23.13 -7.30 19.96
N PRO A 10 24.47 -7.16 19.81
CA PRO A 10 25.25 -6.20 20.58
C PRO A 10 25.32 -4.83 19.87
N PRO A 11 25.60 -3.73 20.61
CA PRO A 11 25.54 -2.37 20.10
C PRO A 11 26.81 -2.03 19.30
N LEU A 12 26.64 -1.31 18.18
CA LEU A 12 27.66 -0.82 17.22
C LEU A 12 27.92 -1.76 16.03
N TRP A 13 27.10 -1.66 14.98
CA TRP A 13 27.31 -2.32 13.68
C TRP A 13 27.12 -1.30 12.55
N THR A 14 28.16 -1.10 11.73
CA THR A 14 28.19 -0.18 10.58
C THR A 14 27.94 -0.88 9.23
N SER A 15 27.53 -2.14 9.24
CA SER A 15 27.07 -2.85 8.03
C SER A 15 26.20 -4.02 8.43
N PHE A 16 24.91 -3.98 8.14
CA PHE A 16 24.08 -5.17 8.31
C PHE A 16 24.48 -6.21 7.25
N ALA A 17 24.91 -7.39 7.68
CA ALA A 17 24.70 -8.59 6.88
C ALA A 17 23.23 -8.96 7.06
N LEU A 18 22.36 -8.29 6.30
CA LEU A 18 20.92 -8.53 6.37
C LEU A 18 20.62 -9.98 5.97
N PRO A 19 19.57 -10.62 6.53
CA PRO A 19 19.18 -11.99 6.20
C PRO A 19 18.54 -12.13 4.80
N PHE A 20 18.83 -11.19 3.89
CA PHE A 20 18.20 -11.10 2.58
C PHE A 20 18.86 -11.98 1.53
N THR A 21 18.04 -12.50 0.63
CA THR A 21 18.52 -13.08 -0.62
C THR A 21 19.08 -11.96 -1.47
N GLN A 22 20.38 -12.02 -1.76
CA GLN A 22 21.04 -11.04 -2.61
C GLN A 22 21.02 -11.50 -4.06
N PHE A 23 20.67 -10.59 -4.97
CA PHE A 23 20.90 -10.78 -6.38
C PHE A 23 22.41 -10.71 -6.66
N ASP A 24 22.98 -11.72 -7.34
CA ASP A 24 24.40 -11.74 -7.73
C ASP A 24 24.54 -11.42 -9.23
N PRO A 25 24.97 -10.19 -9.58
CA PRO A 25 25.24 -9.76 -10.96
C PRO A 25 26.15 -10.71 -11.75
N ASN A 26 27.11 -11.37 -11.10
CA ASN A 26 28.08 -12.23 -11.77
C ASN A 26 27.49 -13.61 -12.13
N SER A 27 26.35 -13.96 -11.50
CA SER A 27 25.65 -15.22 -11.75
C SER A 27 24.61 -15.11 -12.87
N SER A 28 24.19 -13.89 -13.23
CA SER A 28 23.23 -13.64 -14.30
C SER A 28 23.93 -13.36 -15.62
N SER A 29 23.67 -14.19 -16.64
CA SER A 29 24.23 -13.98 -17.98
C SER A 29 23.55 -12.85 -18.76
N SER A 30 22.40 -12.37 -18.30
CA SER A 30 21.63 -11.28 -18.93
C SER A 30 21.82 -9.94 -18.22
N PHE A 31 22.48 -9.93 -17.05
CA PHE A 31 22.73 -8.71 -16.31
C PHE A 31 23.79 -7.83 -17.00
N ASN A 32 23.54 -6.52 -17.04
CA ASN A 32 24.55 -5.52 -17.30
C ASN A 32 24.35 -4.28 -16.42
N TRP A 33 25.45 -3.60 -16.08
CA TRP A 33 25.34 -2.27 -15.48
C TRP A 33 24.86 -1.26 -16.51
N VAL A 34 23.94 -0.39 -16.09
CA VAL A 34 23.49 0.78 -16.84
C VAL A 34 24.24 2.01 -16.34
N ASP A 35 24.30 2.17 -15.02
CA ASP A 35 25.10 3.18 -14.35
C ASP A 35 25.68 2.61 -13.04
N GLU A 36 27.00 2.63 -12.94
CA GLU A 36 27.72 2.17 -11.75
C GLU A 36 27.93 3.27 -10.70
N THR A 37 27.52 4.51 -10.99
CA THR A 37 27.57 5.62 -10.05
C THR A 37 26.59 5.37 -8.91
N PRO A 38 27.06 5.28 -7.64
CA PRO A 38 26.16 5.09 -6.52
C PRO A 38 25.20 6.28 -6.37
N VAL A 39 23.93 5.98 -6.11
CA VAL A 39 22.90 6.95 -5.75
C VAL A 39 22.36 6.63 -4.37
N ASP A 40 22.17 7.66 -3.55
CA ASP A 40 21.54 7.53 -2.24
C ASP A 40 20.04 7.84 -2.37
N LEU A 41 19.22 6.88 -1.93
CA LEU A 41 17.77 6.95 -1.92
C LEU A 41 17.30 7.06 -0.46
N ASP A 42 16.51 8.09 -0.16
CA ASP A 42 15.98 8.35 1.18
C ASP A 42 14.55 7.78 1.32
N PHE A 43 14.32 7.02 2.37
CA PHE A 43 13.03 6.39 2.72
C PHE A 43 12.49 6.96 4.05
N GLY A 44 12.96 8.13 4.47
CA GLY A 44 12.52 8.82 5.67
C GLY A 44 12.92 8.07 6.93
N GLU A 45 11.96 7.76 7.79
CA GLU A 45 12.24 7.07 9.06
C GLU A 45 12.84 5.67 8.87
N TRP A 46 12.57 5.02 7.73
CA TRP A 46 13.17 3.74 7.38
C TRP A 46 14.68 3.83 7.15
N GLY A 47 15.19 5.04 6.91
CA GLY A 47 16.58 5.34 6.62
C GLY A 47 16.84 5.42 5.12
N SER A 48 18.01 4.98 4.67
CA SER A 48 18.45 5.15 3.28
C SER A 48 19.01 3.89 2.63
N LEU A 49 18.97 3.87 1.31
CA LEU A 49 19.51 2.83 0.45
C LEU A 49 20.52 3.47 -0.51
N THR A 50 21.76 3.01 -0.51
CA THR A 50 22.70 3.32 -1.59
C THR A 50 22.57 2.23 -2.65
N ALA A 51 22.32 2.62 -3.90
CA ALA A 51 22.10 1.70 -5.01
C ALA A 51 22.91 2.09 -6.26
N LYS A 52 23.02 1.16 -7.20
CA LYS A 52 23.47 1.37 -8.58
C LYS A 52 22.36 0.97 -9.54
N VAL A 53 22.44 1.39 -10.81
CA VAL A 53 21.41 1.02 -11.81
C VAL A 53 21.93 -0.15 -12.66
N GLY A 54 21.26 -1.29 -12.54
CA GLY A 54 21.47 -2.47 -13.38
C GLY A 54 20.32 -2.70 -14.35
N ASN A 55 20.55 -3.48 -15.39
CA ASN A 55 19.53 -4.03 -16.27
C ASN A 55 19.59 -5.55 -16.21
N ASP A 56 18.44 -6.21 -16.09
CA ASP A 56 18.34 -7.65 -16.23
C ASP A 56 16.94 -8.06 -16.68
N THR A 57 16.78 -9.34 -17.03
CA THR A 57 15.53 -9.94 -17.45
C THR A 57 14.65 -10.28 -16.23
N PHE A 58 13.48 -9.65 -16.15
CA PHE A 58 12.44 -9.97 -15.17
C PHE A 58 11.40 -10.91 -15.76
N PHE A 59 10.98 -11.89 -14.97
CA PHE A 59 10.02 -12.91 -15.38
C PHE A 59 8.73 -12.77 -14.57
N LYS A 60 7.59 -12.64 -15.26
CA LYS A 60 6.27 -12.51 -14.63
C LYS A 60 5.89 -13.73 -13.79
N ASP A 61 6.17 -14.94 -14.29
CA ASP A 61 5.75 -16.22 -13.68
C ASP A 61 6.84 -17.31 -13.80
N PHE A 62 8.12 -16.93 -13.90
CA PHE A 62 9.26 -17.84 -14.14
C PHE A 62 9.17 -18.73 -15.41
N GLN A 63 8.11 -18.62 -16.23
CA GLN A 63 7.83 -19.53 -17.36
C GLN A 63 7.58 -18.85 -18.71
N HIS A 64 7.67 -17.52 -18.81
CA HIS A 64 7.45 -16.78 -20.07
C HIS A 64 8.67 -15.97 -20.45
N ALA A 65 8.80 -15.61 -21.74
CA ALA A 65 9.88 -14.75 -22.22
C ALA A 65 9.88 -13.45 -21.40
N GLY A 66 10.91 -13.30 -20.56
CA GLY A 66 11.04 -12.16 -19.66
C GLY A 66 11.22 -10.85 -20.41
N ALA A 67 11.21 -9.76 -19.67
CA ALA A 67 11.42 -8.42 -20.20
C ALA A 67 12.59 -7.76 -19.46
N ASN A 68 13.47 -7.12 -20.21
CA ASN A 68 14.61 -6.43 -19.63
C ASN A 68 14.15 -5.14 -18.99
N MET A 69 14.58 -4.91 -17.76
CA MET A 69 14.19 -3.73 -16.97
C MET A 69 15.41 -3.16 -16.28
N ASP A 70 15.50 -1.83 -16.26
CA ASP A 70 16.45 -1.11 -15.41
C ASP A 70 15.93 -1.09 -13.98
N PHE A 71 16.77 -1.41 -13.00
CA PHE A 71 16.40 -1.46 -11.59
C PHE A 71 17.54 -0.97 -10.70
N TYR A 72 17.17 -0.45 -9.53
CA TYR A 72 18.13 -0.16 -8.48
C TYR A 72 18.58 -1.45 -7.81
N LEU A 73 19.88 -1.76 -7.90
CA LEU A 73 20.51 -2.82 -7.13
C LEU A 73 21.14 -2.22 -5.88
N GLY A 74 20.53 -2.50 -4.72
CA GLY A 74 21.01 -2.05 -3.42
C GLY A 74 22.39 -2.60 -3.08
N ILE A 75 23.30 -1.71 -2.69
CA ILE A 75 24.67 -2.07 -2.27
C ILE A 75 24.94 -1.71 -0.80
N GLU A 76 24.15 -0.83 -0.19
CA GLU A 76 24.22 -0.50 1.23
C GLU A 76 22.83 -0.10 1.74
N TYR A 77 22.46 -0.57 2.93
CA TYR A 77 21.22 -0.19 3.62
C TYR A 77 21.58 0.45 4.97
N ARG A 78 20.93 1.56 5.30
CA ARG A 78 21.11 2.31 6.55
C ARG A 78 19.75 2.57 7.18
N GLY A 79 19.61 2.30 8.47
CA GLY A 79 18.33 2.38 9.20
C GLY A 79 18.00 1.05 9.85
N LEU A 80 17.39 1.08 11.03
CA LEU A 80 17.12 -0.14 11.81
C LEU A 80 15.94 -0.93 11.22
N GLN A 81 14.96 -0.23 10.64
CA GLN A 81 13.75 -0.81 10.07
C GLN A 81 14.02 -1.70 8.86
N TRP A 82 15.13 -1.48 8.14
CA TRP A 82 15.57 -2.41 7.09
C TRP A 82 15.83 -3.82 7.63
N ALA A 83 16.27 -3.96 8.88
CA ALA A 83 16.51 -5.27 9.48
C ALA A 83 15.23 -6.01 9.89
N GLU A 84 14.10 -5.29 9.96
CA GLU A 84 12.78 -5.81 10.35
C GLU A 84 12.01 -6.36 9.14
N LEU A 85 12.47 -6.06 7.91
CA LEU A 85 11.83 -6.57 6.71
C LEU A 85 12.02 -8.08 6.58
N ILE A 86 10.96 -8.75 6.16
CA ILE A 86 10.99 -10.14 5.70
C ILE A 86 11.18 -10.26 4.18
N GLN A 87 11.19 -9.13 3.49
CA GLN A 87 11.27 -9.00 2.03
C GLN A 87 12.63 -8.44 1.60
N ASP A 88 13.14 -8.92 0.46
CA ASP A 88 14.48 -8.60 -0.04
C ASP A 88 14.53 -7.29 -0.85
N GLY A 89 13.38 -6.73 -1.23
CA GLY A 89 13.27 -5.52 -2.05
C GLY A 89 11.82 -5.15 -2.33
N PHE A 90 11.62 -4.17 -3.22
CA PHE A 90 10.30 -3.62 -3.54
C PHE A 90 10.04 -3.57 -5.05
N ILE A 91 8.77 -3.62 -5.41
CA ILE A 91 8.30 -3.38 -6.78
C ILE A 91 7.38 -2.15 -6.75
N ALA A 92 7.87 -1.04 -7.32
CA ALA A 92 7.08 0.17 -7.43
C ALA A 92 5.94 -0.01 -8.44
N CYS A 93 4.73 0.38 -8.03
CA CYS A 93 3.51 0.29 -8.84
C CYS A 93 2.85 1.66 -9.04
N GLY A 94 3.57 2.76 -8.82
CA GLY A 94 3.09 4.12 -9.06
C GLY A 94 3.01 4.49 -10.55
N PRO A 95 2.44 5.65 -10.89
CA PRO A 95 2.67 6.29 -12.19
C PRO A 95 4.16 6.59 -12.45
N THR A 96 4.58 6.66 -13.72
CA THR A 96 5.93 7.16 -14.05
C THR A 96 5.99 8.67 -13.93
N HIS A 97 7.10 9.17 -13.40
CA HIS A 97 7.46 10.59 -13.44
C HIS A 97 8.65 10.82 -14.39
N GLU A 98 8.74 12.02 -14.96
CA GLU A 98 9.90 12.42 -15.75
C GLU A 98 11.17 12.39 -14.89
N GLY A 99 12.24 11.80 -15.42
CA GLY A 99 13.54 11.72 -14.74
C GLY A 99 13.75 10.49 -13.85
N SER A 100 12.78 9.57 -13.76
CA SER A 100 13.02 8.28 -13.10
C SER A 100 14.11 7.49 -13.81
N THR A 101 15.13 7.02 -13.08
CA THR A 101 16.23 6.23 -13.65
C THR A 101 16.03 4.72 -13.51
N SER A 102 14.92 4.28 -12.92
CA SER A 102 14.52 2.88 -12.86
C SER A 102 13.26 2.66 -13.69
N GLY A 103 13.15 1.47 -14.28
CA GLY A 103 11.95 1.05 -14.99
C GLY A 103 10.86 0.62 -14.01
N LEU A 104 9.60 0.92 -14.35
CA LEU A 104 8.47 0.28 -13.69
C LEU A 104 8.21 -1.07 -14.33
N LEU A 105 8.12 -2.12 -13.51
CA LEU A 105 7.85 -3.49 -13.99
C LEU A 105 6.59 -3.54 -14.85
N PHE A 106 5.55 -2.83 -14.44
CA PHE A 106 4.32 -2.73 -15.23
C PHE A 106 4.57 -2.19 -16.64
N LYS A 107 5.22 -1.03 -16.76
CA LYS A 107 5.52 -0.40 -18.04
C LYS A 107 6.36 -1.32 -18.91
N THR A 108 7.40 -1.93 -18.34
CA THR A 108 8.27 -2.86 -19.05
C THR A 108 7.48 -4.04 -19.64
N LEU A 109 6.60 -4.65 -18.84
CA LEU A 109 5.76 -5.76 -19.30
C LEU A 109 4.70 -5.30 -20.31
N TRP A 110 4.14 -4.10 -20.14
CA TRP A 110 3.17 -3.50 -21.06
C TRP A 110 3.80 -3.23 -22.44
N ASP A 111 4.92 -2.53 -22.49
CA ASP A 111 5.64 -2.18 -23.72
C ASP A 111 6.13 -3.44 -24.47
N ALA A 112 6.44 -4.50 -23.73
CA ALA A 112 6.80 -5.82 -24.29
C ALA A 112 5.58 -6.64 -24.77
N GLY A 113 4.36 -6.11 -24.69
CA GLY A 113 3.13 -6.79 -25.10
C GLY A 113 2.79 -8.01 -24.24
N ARG A 114 3.20 -8.01 -22.97
CA ARG A 114 3.02 -9.16 -22.03
C ARG A 114 1.79 -9.03 -21.15
N LEU A 115 1.11 -7.89 -21.19
CA LEU A 115 -0.08 -7.60 -20.41
C LEU A 115 -1.28 -7.41 -21.33
N SER A 116 -2.43 -7.97 -20.95
CA SER A 116 -3.69 -7.86 -21.72
C SER A 116 -4.45 -6.58 -21.45
N GLU A 117 -4.34 -6.06 -20.23
CA GLU A 117 -5.06 -4.87 -19.77
C GLU A 117 -4.09 -3.91 -19.07
N PRO A 118 -4.33 -2.58 -19.12
CA PRO A 118 -3.49 -1.60 -18.47
C PRO A 118 -3.80 -1.51 -16.94
N VAL A 119 -3.86 -2.64 -16.24
CA VAL A 119 -4.31 -2.73 -14.84
C VAL A 119 -3.41 -3.63 -13.98
N ILE A 120 -3.13 -3.20 -12.75
CA ILE A 120 -2.66 -4.09 -11.66
C ILE A 120 -3.79 -4.28 -10.67
N SER A 121 -4.01 -5.50 -10.19
CA SER A 121 -4.99 -5.76 -9.13
C SER A 121 -4.37 -6.42 -7.91
N PHE A 122 -4.83 -6.06 -6.72
CA PHE A 122 -4.41 -6.65 -5.46
C PHE A 122 -5.61 -7.28 -4.75
N ASN A 123 -5.41 -8.51 -4.28
CA ASN A 123 -6.34 -9.21 -3.41
C ASN A 123 -5.60 -9.78 -2.20
N CYS A 124 -5.63 -9.05 -1.08
CA CYS A 124 -5.02 -9.50 0.16
C CYS A 124 -6.06 -10.11 1.10
N ASP A 125 -5.93 -11.39 1.46
CA ASP A 125 -6.65 -11.97 2.59
C ASP A 125 -5.73 -11.91 3.81
N TYR A 126 -5.64 -10.72 4.40
CA TYR A 126 -4.94 -10.52 5.67
C TYR A 126 -5.90 -10.78 6.83
N THR A 127 -5.46 -11.51 7.84
CA THR A 127 -6.30 -11.82 9.00
C THR A 127 -5.65 -11.24 10.24
N VAL A 128 -6.29 -10.21 10.80
CA VAL A 128 -5.79 -9.45 11.95
C VAL A 128 -5.72 -10.28 13.25
N ASP A 129 -5.95 -11.59 13.18
CA ASP A 129 -5.94 -12.49 14.32
C ASP A 129 -4.74 -13.45 14.36
N GLY A 130 -3.76 -13.37 13.45
CA GLY A 130 -2.57 -14.24 13.48
C GLY A 130 -2.86 -15.75 13.42
N TYR A 131 -4.11 -16.13 13.14
CA TYR A 131 -4.63 -17.51 13.21
C TYR A 131 -4.91 -18.13 11.84
N LEU A 132 -4.82 -17.37 10.75
CA LEU A 132 -4.93 -17.90 9.39
C LEU A 132 -3.65 -17.68 8.60
N THR A 133 -3.51 -18.43 7.52
CA THR A 133 -2.46 -18.22 6.53
C THR A 133 -2.81 -16.94 5.80
N ASP A 134 -2.15 -15.84 6.16
CA ASP A 134 -2.21 -14.63 5.35
C ASP A 134 -1.86 -14.98 3.91
N SER A 135 -2.67 -14.49 2.99
CA SER A 135 -2.44 -14.71 1.58
C SER A 135 -2.71 -13.43 0.81
N GLY A 136 -2.06 -13.31 -0.34
CA GLY A 136 -2.22 -12.17 -1.20
C GLY A 136 -1.96 -12.59 -2.64
N GLU A 137 -2.62 -11.89 -3.54
CA GLU A 137 -2.36 -12.02 -4.97
C GLU A 137 -2.19 -10.62 -5.56
N VAL A 138 -1.16 -10.47 -6.38
CA VAL A 138 -0.99 -9.33 -7.27
C VAL A 138 -1.09 -9.86 -8.70
N ARG A 139 -1.98 -9.28 -9.51
CA ARG A 139 -2.07 -9.60 -10.94
C ARG A 139 -1.62 -8.40 -11.75
N PHE A 140 -0.66 -8.62 -12.63
CA PHE A 140 -0.28 -7.66 -13.66
C PHE A 140 -1.05 -7.98 -14.94
N GLY A 141 -1.77 -6.99 -15.48
CA GLY A 141 -2.41 -7.07 -16.79
C GLY A 141 -3.86 -7.54 -16.78
N GLY A 142 -4.57 -7.43 -15.66
CA GLY A 142 -5.98 -7.82 -15.56
C GLY A 142 -6.48 -7.93 -14.13
N THR A 143 -7.71 -8.42 -13.98
CA THR A 143 -8.39 -8.58 -12.69
C THR A 143 -8.93 -10.01 -12.51
N ASP A 144 -9.32 -10.38 -11.29
CA ASP A 144 -10.06 -11.60 -10.96
C ASP A 144 -11.51 -11.25 -10.68
N THR A 145 -12.36 -11.35 -11.71
CA THR A 145 -13.79 -11.04 -11.58
C THR A 145 -14.55 -12.02 -10.67
N THR A 146 -13.92 -13.11 -10.23
CA THR A 146 -14.51 -14.05 -9.26
C THR A 146 -14.18 -13.70 -7.82
N ALA A 147 -13.23 -12.78 -7.59
CA ALA A 147 -12.77 -12.38 -6.27
C ALA A 147 -13.55 -11.21 -5.67
N TYR A 148 -14.41 -10.52 -6.44
CA TYR A 148 -15.16 -9.34 -5.98
C TYR A 148 -16.55 -9.24 -6.59
N ASP A 149 -17.45 -8.49 -5.92
CA ASP A 149 -18.79 -8.18 -6.44
C ASP A 149 -18.73 -6.99 -7.41
N PRO A 150 -18.99 -7.19 -8.72
CA PRO A 150 -18.90 -6.13 -9.72
C PRO A 150 -19.92 -4.99 -9.51
N GLN A 151 -20.99 -5.20 -8.73
CA GLN A 151 -21.96 -4.14 -8.41
C GLN A 151 -21.47 -3.18 -7.34
N THR A 152 -20.32 -3.48 -6.71
CA THR A 152 -19.75 -2.71 -5.62
C THR A 152 -18.49 -1.94 -6.03
N VAL A 153 -18.16 -1.92 -7.33
CA VAL A 153 -16.99 -1.21 -7.83
C VAL A 153 -17.16 0.29 -7.62
N VAL A 154 -16.22 0.90 -6.91
CA VAL A 154 -16.10 2.33 -6.69
C VAL A 154 -14.81 2.82 -7.33
N SER A 155 -14.91 3.88 -8.14
CA SER A 155 -13.78 4.55 -8.77
C SER A 155 -13.30 5.77 -7.99
N PHE A 156 -11.98 5.90 -7.92
CA PHE A 156 -11.20 7.04 -7.46
C PHE A 156 -10.41 7.59 -8.66
N PRO A 157 -10.96 8.58 -9.40
CA PRO A 157 -10.27 9.14 -10.55
C PRO A 157 -8.94 9.77 -10.14
N GLN A 158 -7.89 9.55 -10.93
CA GLN A 158 -6.59 10.19 -10.70
C GLN A 158 -6.73 11.72 -10.81
N ASN A 159 -6.32 12.45 -9.77
CA ASN A 159 -6.26 13.91 -9.81
C ASN A 159 -4.99 14.37 -10.55
N GLN A 160 -5.12 14.55 -11.86
CA GLN A 160 -4.02 15.00 -12.73
C GLN A 160 -3.54 16.43 -12.42
N SER A 161 -4.35 17.24 -11.75
CA SER A 161 -4.01 18.62 -11.38
C SER A 161 -3.24 18.71 -10.05
N SER A 162 -3.16 17.59 -9.32
CA SER A 162 -2.41 17.51 -8.07
C SER A 162 -0.91 17.75 -8.31
N PRO A 163 -0.20 18.46 -7.41
CA PRO A 163 1.25 18.48 -7.42
C PRO A 163 1.87 17.10 -7.10
N PHE A 164 1.08 16.16 -6.61
CA PHE A 164 1.45 14.77 -6.32
C PHE A 164 0.96 13.78 -7.39
N ASN A 165 0.64 14.24 -8.61
CA ASN A 165 0.15 13.40 -9.70
C ASN A 165 1.14 12.31 -10.19
N ALA A 166 2.39 12.35 -9.72
CA ALA A 166 3.37 11.27 -9.86
C ALA A 166 3.09 10.06 -8.95
N TYR A 167 2.21 10.21 -7.97
CA TYR A 167 1.66 9.17 -7.12
C TYR A 167 0.21 8.89 -7.51
N TRP A 168 -0.36 7.82 -6.97
CA TRP A 168 -1.80 7.62 -7.05
C TRP A 168 -2.51 8.57 -6.10
N VAL A 169 -3.27 9.49 -6.66
CA VAL A 169 -3.87 10.59 -5.91
C VAL A 169 -5.28 10.85 -6.38
N SER A 170 -6.19 11.05 -5.44
CA SER A 170 -7.60 11.34 -5.71
C SER A 170 -8.16 12.21 -4.60
N ASP A 171 -9.25 12.93 -4.90
CA ASP A 171 -9.92 13.74 -3.90
C ASP A 171 -10.71 12.85 -2.93
N CYS A 172 -10.65 13.20 -1.65
CA CYS A 172 -11.51 12.65 -0.61
C CYS A 172 -12.37 13.76 0.00
N ARG A 173 -13.64 13.45 0.23
CA ARG A 173 -14.60 14.44 0.74
C ARG A 173 -14.51 14.59 2.25
N ASP A 174 -14.36 13.48 2.97
CA ASP A 174 -14.33 13.50 4.43
C ASP A 174 -13.85 12.18 5.03
N MET A 175 -13.47 12.25 6.30
CA MET A 175 -13.45 11.13 7.23
C MET A 175 -14.35 11.47 8.40
N LYS A 176 -15.29 10.57 8.70
CA LYS A 176 -16.32 10.75 9.73
C LYS A 176 -16.21 9.68 10.79
N VAL A 177 -16.55 10.08 12.02
CA VAL A 177 -16.68 9.18 13.16
C VAL A 177 -18.02 9.44 13.81
N ASN A 178 -18.85 8.41 13.98
CA ASN A 178 -20.23 8.55 14.47
C ASN A 178 -21.06 9.59 13.68
N GLY A 179 -20.80 9.74 12.39
CA GLY A 179 -21.45 10.72 11.50
C GLY A 179 -20.94 12.15 11.63
N VAL A 180 -19.97 12.43 12.50
CA VAL A 180 -19.34 13.75 12.66
C VAL A 180 -18.15 13.87 11.71
N SER A 181 -18.11 14.95 10.93
CA SER A 181 -16.97 15.32 10.08
C SER A 181 -15.73 15.64 10.92
N ILE A 182 -14.62 14.97 10.64
CA ILE A 182 -13.36 15.16 11.36
C ILE A 182 -12.34 15.90 10.49
N THR A 183 -12.23 15.54 9.23
CA THR A 183 -11.13 16.02 8.37
C THR A 183 -11.57 17.05 7.34
N GLY A 184 -12.86 17.06 6.95
CA GLY A 184 -13.32 17.81 5.77
C GLY A 184 -12.70 17.25 4.50
N SER A 185 -12.76 18.01 3.39
CA SER A 185 -12.16 17.57 2.13
C SER A 185 -10.64 17.67 2.15
N TYR A 186 -9.96 16.71 1.53
CA TYR A 186 -8.52 16.65 1.40
C TYR A 186 -8.13 15.85 0.17
N GLU A 187 -6.87 15.98 -0.21
CA GLU A 187 -6.26 15.14 -1.24
C GLU A 187 -5.71 13.86 -0.60
N ALA A 188 -6.10 12.71 -1.16
CA ALA A 188 -5.72 11.40 -0.68
C ALA A 188 -4.66 10.77 -1.58
N LEU A 189 -3.48 10.46 -1.02
CA LEU A 189 -2.55 9.52 -1.64
C LEU A 189 -3.05 8.09 -1.39
N LEU A 190 -2.92 7.23 -2.39
CA LEU A 190 -3.39 5.86 -2.36
C LEU A 190 -2.17 4.94 -2.46
N ASP A 191 -1.82 4.25 -1.39
CA ASP A 191 -0.52 3.58 -1.30
C ASP A 191 -0.61 2.18 -0.67
N THR A 192 -0.43 1.13 -1.48
CA THR A 192 -0.34 -0.23 -0.96
C THR A 192 0.94 -0.51 -0.17
N GLY A 193 1.98 0.33 -0.31
CA GLY A 193 3.25 0.23 0.40
C GLY A 193 3.22 0.85 1.79
N ALA A 194 2.30 1.77 2.07
CA ALA A 194 2.10 2.31 3.41
C ALA A 194 1.32 1.32 4.27
N GLY A 195 1.87 0.89 5.41
CA GLY A 195 1.20 -0.06 6.30
C GLY A 195 -0.06 0.51 6.98
N THR A 196 -0.15 1.82 7.13
CA THR A 196 -1.14 2.56 7.94
C THR A 196 -1.73 3.74 7.17
N ILE A 197 -2.78 4.38 7.72
CA ILE A 197 -3.21 5.70 7.23
C ILE A 197 -2.27 6.74 7.84
N LYS A 198 -1.63 7.55 7.00
CA LYS A 198 -0.71 8.61 7.46
C LYS A 198 -1.11 9.97 6.95
N GLY A 199 -0.75 11.07 7.61
CA GLY A 199 -1.04 12.38 7.03
C GLY A 199 -0.74 13.55 7.94
N ASP A 200 -1.33 14.69 7.57
CA ASP A 200 -1.26 15.93 8.32
C ASP A 200 -1.43 15.70 9.84
N PRO A 201 -0.45 16.11 10.69
CA PRO A 201 -0.50 15.84 12.12
C PRO A 201 -1.78 16.30 12.80
N ALA A 202 -2.34 17.45 12.42
CA ALA A 202 -3.56 17.97 13.04
C ALA A 202 -4.78 17.11 12.68
N LYS A 203 -4.89 16.66 11.42
CA LYS A 203 -5.96 15.73 11.00
C LYS A 203 -5.84 14.36 11.67
N ILE A 204 -4.62 13.81 11.74
CA ILE A 204 -4.38 12.51 12.35
C ILE A 204 -4.69 12.55 13.85
N GLN A 205 -4.22 13.57 14.58
CA GLN A 205 -4.54 13.73 16.00
C GLN A 205 -6.05 13.87 16.25
N ALA A 206 -6.77 14.60 15.37
CA ALA A 206 -8.22 14.71 15.46
C ALA A 206 -8.93 13.36 15.23
N LEU A 207 -8.45 12.55 14.29
CA LEU A 207 -8.96 11.20 14.05
C LEU A 207 -8.68 10.28 15.25
N VAL A 208 -7.45 10.28 15.77
CA VAL A 208 -7.07 9.51 16.96
C VAL A 208 -7.99 9.85 18.13
N ALA A 209 -8.19 11.14 18.42
CA ALA A 209 -9.08 11.59 19.48
C ALA A 209 -10.55 11.17 19.27
N ALA A 210 -11.00 11.07 18.02
CA ALA A 210 -12.37 10.69 17.69
C ALA A 210 -12.63 9.18 17.78
N ILE A 211 -11.65 8.34 17.42
CA ILE A 211 -11.83 6.88 17.35
C ILE A 211 -11.29 6.13 18.57
N THR A 212 -10.51 6.77 19.43
CA THR A 212 -9.96 6.16 20.65
C THR A 212 -10.60 6.75 21.91
N LEU A 213 -10.38 6.11 23.05
CA LEU A 213 -10.71 6.67 24.37
C LEU A 213 -9.47 7.38 24.90
N ASP A 214 -9.22 8.62 24.46
CA ASP A 214 -8.04 9.42 24.80
C ASP A 214 -6.70 8.71 24.51
N GLY A 215 -6.62 7.99 23.39
CA GLY A 215 -5.44 7.21 22.98
C GLY A 215 -5.36 5.80 23.59
N ALA A 216 -6.31 5.40 24.43
CA ALA A 216 -6.35 4.03 24.93
C ALA A 216 -6.59 3.02 23.79
N LEU A 217 -5.79 1.95 23.80
CA LEU A 217 -5.86 0.84 22.86
C LEU A 217 -6.70 -0.31 23.45
N PRO A 218 -7.43 -1.09 22.64
CA PRO A 218 -8.18 -2.23 23.14
C PRO A 218 -7.25 -3.37 23.58
N ILE A 219 -7.65 -4.17 24.58
CA ILE A 219 -7.08 -5.50 24.79
C ILE A 219 -7.41 -6.41 23.60
N SER A 220 -8.61 -6.28 23.03
CA SER A 220 -9.01 -6.89 21.77
C SER A 220 -10.14 -6.11 21.09
N PRO A 221 -10.08 -5.88 19.76
CA PRO A 221 -11.19 -5.28 19.03
C PRO A 221 -12.42 -6.20 18.96
N ASP A 222 -12.25 -7.51 19.15
CA ASP A 222 -13.34 -8.52 19.13
C ASP A 222 -14.01 -8.69 20.52
N ASN A 223 -13.37 -8.20 21.58
CA ASN A 223 -13.90 -8.19 22.94
C ASN A 223 -13.42 -6.91 23.64
N PRO A 224 -13.99 -5.74 23.30
CA PRO A 224 -13.51 -4.48 23.82
C PRO A 224 -13.70 -4.41 25.33
N ASP A 225 -12.76 -3.78 26.04
CA ASP A 225 -12.75 -3.61 27.50
C ASP A 225 -13.83 -2.64 27.99
N ASN A 226 -15.10 -2.93 27.69
CA ASN A 226 -16.28 -2.11 27.94
C ASN A 226 -16.38 -0.81 27.11
N TYR A 227 -15.53 -0.59 26.09
CA TYR A 227 -15.61 0.58 25.20
C TYR A 227 -15.95 0.20 23.76
N ASN A 228 -17.08 0.70 23.25
CA ASN A 228 -17.48 0.46 21.86
C ASN A 228 -16.76 1.43 20.93
N TYR A 229 -15.55 1.05 20.47
CA TYR A 229 -14.79 1.80 19.48
C TYR A 229 -15.63 2.01 18.21
N PRO A 230 -15.72 3.25 17.67
CA PRO A 230 -16.61 3.58 16.57
C PRO A 230 -16.03 3.19 15.21
N ASP A 231 -16.88 3.02 14.20
CA ASP A 231 -16.41 2.89 12.82
C ASP A 231 -15.80 4.22 12.34
N LEU A 232 -14.69 4.13 11.61
CA LEU A 232 -14.12 5.20 10.81
C LEU A 232 -14.72 5.15 9.40
N VAL A 233 -15.47 6.18 9.02
CA VAL A 233 -16.12 6.25 7.71
C VAL A 233 -15.35 7.17 6.78
N ILE A 234 -14.86 6.65 5.66
CA ILE A 234 -14.15 7.42 4.63
C ILE A 234 -15.10 7.70 3.47
N GLU A 235 -15.32 8.97 3.12
CA GLU A 235 -16.20 9.38 2.03
C GLU A 235 -15.39 9.73 0.77
N MET A 236 -15.26 8.77 -0.14
CA MET A 236 -14.39 8.89 -1.30
C MET A 236 -14.98 8.17 -2.51
N GLY A 237 -14.74 8.70 -3.71
CA GLY A 237 -15.12 8.06 -4.97
C GLY A 237 -16.61 8.00 -5.26
N THR A 238 -16.91 7.29 -6.35
CA THR A 238 -18.27 7.05 -6.88
C THR A 238 -18.41 5.63 -7.41
N PHE A 239 -19.59 5.04 -7.25
CA PHE A 239 -19.91 3.72 -7.82
C PHE A 239 -19.92 3.75 -9.34
N ASP A 240 -19.28 2.79 -9.99
CA ASP A 240 -19.26 2.67 -11.47
C ASP A 240 -20.67 2.39 -12.02
N ALA A 241 -21.50 1.69 -11.26
CA ALA A 241 -22.82 1.25 -11.70
C ALA A 241 -23.82 2.40 -11.91
N ASP A 242 -23.74 3.48 -11.10
CA ASP A 242 -24.74 4.56 -11.11
C ASP A 242 -24.18 5.97 -10.82
N GLY A 243 -22.86 6.11 -10.62
CA GLY A 243 -22.20 7.38 -10.32
C GLY A 243 -22.53 7.94 -8.93
N SER A 244 -23.25 7.19 -8.08
CA SER A 244 -23.54 7.65 -6.71
C SER A 244 -22.29 7.67 -5.86
N GLU A 245 -22.25 8.57 -4.88
CA GLU A 245 -21.13 8.69 -3.96
C GLU A 245 -21.02 7.46 -3.04
N ALA A 246 -19.77 7.06 -2.77
CA ALA A 246 -19.47 5.96 -1.88
C ALA A 246 -18.95 6.43 -0.52
N SER A 247 -19.16 5.58 0.49
CA SER A 247 -18.51 5.66 1.79
C SER A 247 -17.99 4.28 2.19
N PHE A 248 -16.88 4.25 2.92
CA PHE A 248 -16.23 3.03 3.37
C PHE A 248 -16.19 3.04 4.89
N ALA A 249 -16.87 2.09 5.52
CA ALA A 249 -16.81 1.93 6.97
C ALA A 249 -15.68 0.96 7.34
N LEU A 250 -14.62 1.49 7.96
CA LEU A 250 -13.57 0.71 8.60
C LEU A 250 -13.93 0.51 10.07
N THR A 251 -14.09 -0.75 10.45
CA THR A 251 -14.36 -1.17 11.82
C THR A 251 -13.11 -1.11 12.69
N PRO A 252 -13.23 -1.13 14.02
CA PRO A 252 -12.09 -1.22 14.94
C PRO A 252 -11.09 -2.33 14.59
N ARG A 253 -11.59 -3.46 14.09
CA ARG A 253 -10.74 -4.60 13.67
C ARG A 253 -9.84 -4.28 12.47
N GLU A 254 -10.14 -3.25 11.71
CA GLU A 254 -9.41 -2.90 10.48
C GLU A 254 -8.39 -1.78 10.73
N TYR A 255 -8.67 -0.87 11.66
CA TYR A 255 -7.72 0.20 12.00
C TYR A 255 -6.92 -0.06 13.29
N PHE A 256 -7.28 -1.05 14.12
CA PHE A 256 -6.35 -1.61 15.11
C PHE A 256 -5.66 -2.83 14.51
N GLN A 257 -4.33 -2.81 14.51
CA GLN A 257 -3.48 -3.83 13.91
C GLN A 257 -2.83 -4.66 15.03
N TYR A 258 -2.81 -5.97 14.87
CA TYR A 258 -2.23 -6.89 15.85
C TYR A 258 -0.73 -7.03 15.61
N ILE A 259 0.07 -6.95 16.68
CA ILE A 259 1.51 -7.16 16.60
C ILE A 259 1.79 -8.67 16.75
N GLU A 260 2.24 -9.28 15.65
CA GLU A 260 2.42 -10.74 15.54
C GLU A 260 3.83 -11.21 15.91
N ALA A 261 4.80 -10.30 15.93
CA ALA A 261 6.20 -10.62 16.17
C ALA A 261 6.92 -9.52 16.94
N GLU A 262 8.06 -9.90 17.51
CA GLU A 262 9.02 -8.98 18.14
C GLU A 262 8.47 -8.18 19.34
N VAL A 263 8.87 -6.92 19.46
CA VAL A 263 8.50 -6.03 20.57
C VAL A 263 7.03 -5.66 20.44
N GLY A 264 6.26 -5.93 21.50
CA GLY A 264 4.82 -5.68 21.50
C GLY A 264 3.97 -6.84 21.00
N ILE A 265 4.56 -8.02 20.72
CA ILE A 265 3.81 -9.22 20.35
C ILE A 265 2.62 -9.45 21.31
N GLY A 266 1.45 -9.74 20.73
CA GLY A 266 0.23 -9.95 21.51
C GLY A 266 -0.53 -8.69 21.88
N THR A 267 -0.01 -7.52 21.52
CA THR A 267 -0.69 -6.24 21.69
C THR A 267 -1.23 -5.71 20.36
N TRP A 268 -2.05 -4.67 20.46
CA TRP A 268 -2.62 -3.95 19.33
C TRP A 268 -1.95 -2.59 19.22
N TYR A 269 -1.81 -2.09 17.99
CA TYR A 269 -1.44 -0.71 17.72
C TYR A 269 -2.47 -0.05 16.81
N LEU A 270 -2.51 1.28 16.83
CA LEU A 270 -3.41 2.05 15.99
C LEU A 270 -2.77 2.29 14.62
N GLY A 271 -3.48 1.93 13.55
CA GLY A 271 -3.05 2.11 12.17
C GLY A 271 -3.21 3.54 11.64
N LEU A 272 -2.98 4.54 12.50
CA LEU A 272 -2.94 5.96 12.16
C LEU A 272 -1.59 6.54 12.59
N GLU A 273 -0.90 7.21 11.68
CA GLU A 273 0.41 7.81 11.92
C GLU A 273 0.49 9.25 11.38
N GLU A 274 1.28 10.08 12.02
CA GLU A 274 1.59 11.41 11.50
C GLU A 274 2.59 11.29 10.34
N LEU A 275 2.46 12.15 9.33
CA LEU A 275 3.40 12.24 8.21
C LEU A 275 3.75 13.70 7.97
N ASP A 276 4.98 14.06 8.35
CA ASP A 276 5.51 15.39 8.11
C ASP A 276 5.69 15.64 6.61
N GLY A 277 5.37 16.86 6.16
CA GLY A 277 5.59 17.31 4.79
C GLY A 277 4.46 16.98 3.81
N PHE A 278 3.36 16.36 4.26
CA PHE A 278 2.13 16.21 3.48
C PHE A 278 0.98 17.05 4.06
N ASP A 279 1.22 18.36 4.14
CA ASP A 279 0.33 19.34 4.77
C ASP A 279 -1.08 19.30 4.17
N GLY A 280 -2.08 19.11 5.04
CA GLY A 280 -3.49 19.03 4.65
C GLY A 280 -3.92 17.76 3.90
N GLY A 281 -3.00 16.86 3.55
CA GLY A 281 -3.27 15.60 2.86
C GLY A 281 -3.30 14.38 3.80
N ILE A 282 -3.79 13.25 3.28
CA ILE A 282 -3.76 11.94 3.96
C ILE A 282 -3.36 10.84 2.97
N ASN A 283 -2.35 10.05 3.30
CA ASN A 283 -2.02 8.81 2.64
C ASN A 283 -2.87 7.65 3.20
N ILE A 284 -3.71 7.07 2.35
CA ILE A 284 -4.55 5.92 2.65
C ILE A 284 -3.76 4.65 2.32
N GLY A 285 -3.31 3.96 3.36
CA GLY A 285 -2.46 2.78 3.25
C GLY A 285 -3.18 1.43 3.15
N ALA A 286 -2.39 0.37 3.33
CA ALA A 286 -2.76 -1.04 3.28
C ALA A 286 -3.89 -1.41 4.25
N ILE A 287 -4.07 -0.75 5.41
CA ILE A 287 -5.22 -1.06 6.28
C ILE A 287 -6.57 -0.90 5.55
N PHE A 288 -6.66 0.05 4.63
CA PHE A 288 -7.83 0.23 3.77
C PHE A 288 -7.85 -0.81 2.65
N PHE A 289 -6.76 -0.93 1.89
CA PHE A 289 -6.73 -1.83 0.71
C PHE A 289 -6.77 -3.32 1.06
N ASN A 290 -6.36 -3.70 2.26
CA ASN A 290 -6.53 -5.07 2.73
C ASN A 290 -8.01 -5.45 2.84
N SER A 291 -8.90 -4.49 3.03
CA SER A 291 -10.35 -4.71 3.18
C SER A 291 -11.09 -4.88 1.87
N TYR A 292 -10.52 -4.41 0.76
CA TYR A 292 -11.18 -4.38 -0.54
C TYR A 292 -10.34 -5.04 -1.62
N TYR A 293 -10.99 -5.55 -2.67
CA TYR A 293 -10.27 -5.90 -3.88
C TYR A 293 -9.91 -4.58 -4.57
N SER A 294 -8.62 -4.34 -4.88
CA SER A 294 -8.20 -3.07 -5.49
C SER A 294 -7.65 -3.27 -6.90
N MET A 295 -7.93 -2.31 -7.77
CA MET A 295 -7.57 -2.29 -9.19
C MET A 295 -6.96 -0.92 -9.49
N TRP A 296 -5.79 -0.91 -10.10
CA TRP A 296 -5.00 0.28 -10.35
C TRP A 296 -4.83 0.40 -11.85
N GLU A 297 -5.65 1.25 -12.45
CA GLU A 297 -5.75 1.43 -13.90
C GLU A 297 -4.80 2.52 -14.35
N TYR A 298 -3.99 2.22 -15.35
CA TYR A 298 -3.07 3.17 -15.96
C TYR A 298 -3.63 3.76 -17.26
N ASP A 299 -3.34 5.02 -17.51
CA ASP A 299 -3.44 5.61 -18.85
C ASP A 299 -2.13 5.33 -19.61
N THR A 300 -2.29 4.60 -20.72
CA THR A 300 -1.19 4.16 -21.61
C THR A 300 -1.22 4.88 -22.95
N SER A 301 -2.04 5.93 -23.09
CA SER A 301 -2.16 6.71 -24.33
C SER A 301 -0.93 7.59 -24.61
N THR A 302 -0.10 7.84 -23.60
CA THR A 302 1.15 8.60 -23.72
C THR A 302 2.38 7.70 -23.53
N SER A 303 3.57 8.21 -23.82
CA SER A 303 4.82 7.49 -23.55
C SER A 303 5.08 7.27 -22.06
N ASN A 304 4.52 8.15 -21.22
CA ASN A 304 4.59 8.06 -19.77
C ASN A 304 3.37 7.26 -19.29
N LEU A 305 3.61 6.31 -18.40
CA LEU A 305 2.56 5.56 -17.75
C LEU A 305 1.92 6.45 -16.68
N GLN A 306 0.75 6.98 -16.95
CA GLN A 306 0.04 7.84 -16.00
C GLN A 306 -0.98 7.02 -15.21
N GLY A 307 -1.37 7.47 -14.02
CA GLY A 307 -2.52 6.91 -13.35
C GLY A 307 -3.81 7.32 -14.06
N ASN A 308 -4.75 6.40 -14.27
CA ASN A 308 -6.09 6.72 -14.75
C ASN A 308 -7.07 6.78 -13.57
N ALA A 309 -7.18 5.67 -12.84
CA ALA A 309 -8.04 5.57 -11.66
C ALA A 309 -7.57 4.43 -10.77
N VAL A 310 -7.85 4.57 -9.47
CA VAL A 310 -7.85 3.44 -8.54
C VAL A 310 -9.29 3.04 -8.32
N LYS A 311 -9.58 1.75 -8.36
CA LYS A 311 -10.92 1.21 -8.09
C LYS A 311 -10.86 0.22 -6.96
N VAL A 312 -11.92 0.16 -6.18
CA VAL A 312 -12.08 -0.84 -5.12
C VAL A 312 -13.44 -1.50 -5.20
N ALA A 313 -13.51 -2.76 -4.79
CA ALA A 313 -14.75 -3.53 -4.75
C ALA A 313 -14.81 -4.43 -3.51
N GLN A 314 -16.03 -4.77 -3.10
CA GLN A 314 -16.27 -5.73 -2.02
C GLN A 314 -15.79 -7.12 -2.44
N LYS A 315 -14.94 -7.75 -1.61
CA LYS A 315 -14.47 -9.11 -1.85
C LYS A 315 -15.60 -10.13 -1.74
N ILE A 316 -15.60 -11.13 -2.63
CA ILE A 316 -16.46 -12.31 -2.51
C ILE A 316 -15.74 -13.35 -1.64
N GLY A 317 -16.46 -13.96 -0.71
CA GLY A 317 -15.96 -15.09 0.07
C GLY A 317 -15.02 -14.74 1.24
N SER A 318 -14.80 -13.46 1.55
CA SER A 318 -14.05 -13.06 2.75
C SER A 318 -14.87 -13.43 4.00
N LYS A 319 -14.52 -14.54 4.66
CA LYS A 319 -15.31 -15.13 5.76
C LYS A 319 -15.32 -14.30 7.05
N LYS A 320 -14.53 -13.23 7.14
CA LYS A 320 -14.22 -12.54 8.41
C LYS A 320 -14.16 -11.01 8.36
N ARG A 321 -14.45 -10.36 7.23
CA ARG A 321 -14.36 -8.89 7.12
C ARG A 321 -15.73 -8.23 7.17
N ILE A 322 -15.83 -7.18 7.97
CA ILE A 322 -17.06 -6.46 8.29
C ILE A 322 -17.17 -5.17 7.47
N SER A 323 -16.04 -4.64 6.97
CA SER A 323 -16.02 -3.46 6.09
C SER A 323 -17.06 -3.55 5.00
N ARG A 324 -17.74 -2.42 4.82
CA ARG A 324 -18.82 -2.27 3.85
C ARG A 324 -18.57 -1.05 3.01
N ILE A 325 -18.77 -1.23 1.72
CA ILE A 325 -19.00 -0.12 0.81
C ILE A 325 -20.47 0.27 0.93
N LEU A 326 -20.72 1.52 1.32
CA LEU A 326 -22.04 2.08 1.54
C LEU A 326 -22.33 3.10 0.44
N LYS A 327 -23.57 3.15 -0.04
CA LYS A 327 -24.06 4.28 -0.83
C LYS A 327 -24.35 5.45 0.10
N SER A 328 -23.80 6.61 -0.20
CA SER A 328 -24.16 7.85 0.52
C SER A 328 -25.66 8.08 0.37
N LYS A 329 -26.37 8.23 1.50
CA LYS A 329 -27.77 8.65 1.45
C LYS A 329 -27.80 10.08 0.94
N LYS A 330 -28.48 10.34 -0.19
CA LYS A 330 -28.87 11.70 -0.55
C LYS A 330 -29.71 12.24 0.61
N THR A 331 -29.16 13.20 1.35
CA THR A 331 -29.97 14.04 2.22
C THR A 331 -30.90 14.82 1.30
N SER A 332 -32.18 14.48 1.33
CA SER A 332 -33.19 15.30 0.66
C SER A 332 -33.25 16.64 1.37
N ASP A 333 -32.81 17.69 0.68
CA ASP A 333 -33.06 19.08 1.06
C ASP A 333 -34.57 19.39 1.06
#